data_AF-A0A433Q232-F1
#
_entry.id   AF-A0A433Q232-F1
#
_cell.length_a   1.000
_cell.length_b   1.000
_cell.length_c   1.000
_cell.angle_alpha   90.00
_cell.angle_beta   90.00
_cell.angle_gamma   90.00
#
_symmetry.space_group_name_H-M   'P 1'
#
loop_
_entity.id
_entity.type
_entity.pdbx_description
1 polymer ?
#
loop_
_entity_poly.entity_id
_entity_poly.type
_entity_poly.pdbx_seq_one_letter_code
_entity_poly.pdbx_strand_id
1 'polypeptide(L)'
;MVKVSILGPEHLHEQLATHDDVYYNDVLRLEQGHEQHESMTPSAALQHTFSHLHSLTELARLFDGKIVDVSSDRVIIELCAKPNRIDSFVKLLKPFGILEAARSGVMAMPRSPVLDHYEAQQENAYGKDSGVDITQLPPG
;
A
#
# COMPACT_ATOMS: atom_id res chain seq x y z
N MET A 1 4.57 -0.35 2.18
CA MET A 1 5.67 0.40 1.56
C MET A 1 6.08 -0.31 0.29
N VAL A 2 6.45 0.44 -0.74
CA VAL A 2 6.88 -0.10 -2.04
C VAL A 2 8.10 0.67 -2.53
N LYS A 3 9.12 -0.05 -2.98
CA LYS A 3 10.33 0.48 -3.60
C LYS A 3 10.17 0.33 -5.12
N VAL A 4 10.30 1.42 -5.85
CA VAL A 4 10.00 1.50 -7.29
C VAL A 4 11.19 2.11 -8.02
N SER A 5 11.50 1.60 -9.20
CA SER A 5 12.53 2.17 -10.06
C SER A 5 12.06 3.49 -10.69
N ILE A 6 12.99 4.43 -10.86
CA ILE A 6 12.77 5.66 -11.65
C ILE A 6 13.57 5.64 -12.96
N LEU A 7 14.36 4.59 -13.21
CA LEU A 7 15.11 4.44 -14.45
C LEU A 7 14.25 3.96 -15.61
N GLY A 8 13.07 3.39 -15.33
CA GLY A 8 12.18 2.80 -16.32
C GLY A 8 12.22 1.26 -16.34
N PRO A 9 11.23 0.61 -16.97
CA PRO A 9 11.12 -0.85 -17.02
C PRO A 9 12.28 -1.54 -17.76
N GLU A 10 12.93 -0.84 -18.68
CA GLU A 10 14.05 -1.35 -19.46
C GLU A 10 15.30 -1.63 -18.59
N HIS A 11 15.48 -0.88 -17.51
CA HIS A 11 16.57 -1.06 -16.54
C HIS A 11 16.19 -2.00 -15.38
N LEU A 12 14.94 -2.47 -15.33
CA LEU A 12 14.42 -3.28 -14.22
C LEU A 12 15.17 -4.61 -14.06
N HIS A 13 15.50 -5.27 -15.17
CA HIS A 13 16.18 -6.57 -15.14
C HIS A 13 17.59 -6.49 -14.55
N GLU A 14 18.35 -5.44 -14.88
CA GLU A 14 19.67 -5.19 -14.31
C GLU A 14 19.59 -4.94 -12.80
N GLN A 15 18.58 -4.19 -12.37
CA GLN A 15 18.37 -3.88 -10.95
C GLN A 15 17.89 -5.09 -10.14
N LEU A 16 17.13 -6.01 -10.75
CA LEU A 16 16.67 -7.26 -10.12
C LEU A 16 17.77 -8.35 -10.10
N ALA A 17 18.59 -8.43 -11.14
CA ALA A 17 19.64 -9.46 -11.27
C ALA A 17 20.74 -9.38 -10.19
N THR A 18 20.80 -8.29 -9.43
CA THR A 18 21.77 -8.10 -8.34
C THR A 18 21.36 -8.84 -7.05
N HIS A 19 20.12 -9.35 -6.94
CA HIS A 19 19.63 -10.13 -5.80
C HIS A 19 18.90 -11.40 -6.29
N ASP A 20 19.64 -12.53 -6.37
CA ASP A 20 19.22 -13.94 -6.56
C ASP A 20 17.90 -14.24 -7.34
N ASP A 21 18.01 -14.82 -8.54
CA ASP A 21 17.64 -16.22 -8.82
C ASP A 21 17.80 -16.60 -10.30
N VAL A 22 18.50 -17.71 -10.52
CA VAL A 22 18.81 -18.34 -11.83
C VAL A 22 17.55 -18.80 -12.59
N TYR A 23 16.38 -18.84 -11.92
CA TYR A 23 15.15 -19.42 -12.45
C TYR A 23 14.29 -18.46 -13.30
N TYR A 24 14.34 -17.15 -13.05
CA TYR A 24 13.55 -16.16 -13.81
C TYR A 24 14.23 -15.73 -15.12
N ASN A 25 15.56 -15.85 -15.17
CA ASN A 25 16.36 -15.41 -16.32
C ASN A 25 16.18 -16.28 -17.57
N ASP A 26 15.82 -17.57 -17.42
CA ASP A 26 15.63 -18.48 -18.58
C ASP A 26 14.28 -18.30 -19.27
N VAL A 27 13.23 -17.91 -18.55
CA VAL A 27 11.88 -17.73 -19.13
C VAL A 27 11.76 -16.41 -19.89
N LEU A 28 12.37 -15.33 -19.37
CA LEU A 28 12.32 -14.00 -20.00
C LEU A 28 13.28 -13.87 -21.20
N ARG A 29 14.38 -14.64 -21.23
CA ARG A 29 15.32 -14.66 -22.36
C ARG A 29 14.70 -15.16 -23.67
N LEU A 30 13.62 -15.94 -23.59
CA LEU A 30 12.92 -16.50 -24.75
C LEU A 30 11.98 -15.48 -25.43
N GLU A 31 11.64 -14.38 -24.76
CA GLU A 31 10.72 -13.35 -25.30
C GLU A 31 11.44 -12.13 -25.89
N GLN A 32 12.72 -11.91 -25.58
CA GLN A 32 13.48 -10.76 -26.11
C GLN A 32 14.17 -11.08 -27.43
N GLY A 33 13.37 -11.20 -28.49
CA GLY A 33 13.85 -10.98 -29.86
C GLY A 33 13.95 -9.48 -30.15
N HIS A 34 15.15 -8.99 -30.45
CA HIS A 34 15.45 -7.72 -31.11
C HIS A 34 14.71 -6.46 -30.63
N GLU A 35 15.19 -5.81 -29.56
CA GLU A 35 15.00 -4.36 -29.42
C GLU A 35 16.35 -3.67 -29.44
N GLN A 36 16.59 -2.91 -30.51
CA GLN A 36 17.75 -2.06 -30.68
C GLN A 36 17.66 -0.94 -29.65
N HIS A 37 18.38 -1.08 -28.53
CA HIS A 37 18.49 0.01 -27.55
C HIS A 37 19.21 1.20 -28.19
N GLU A 38 18.44 2.20 -28.57
CA GLU A 38 18.96 3.51 -28.92
C GLU A 38 19.61 4.09 -27.66
N SER A 39 20.93 4.25 -27.68
CA SER A 39 21.69 4.80 -26.56
C SER A 39 21.23 6.22 -26.29
N MET A 40 20.37 6.40 -25.28
CA MET A 40 19.91 7.73 -24.87
C MET A 40 21.10 8.57 -24.44
N THR A 41 21.08 9.85 -24.82
CA THR A 41 22.06 10.80 -24.27
C THR A 41 21.91 10.88 -22.76
N PRO A 42 22.98 11.15 -21.99
CA PRO A 42 22.90 11.27 -20.54
C PRO A 42 21.86 12.31 -20.06
N SER A 43 21.68 13.39 -20.83
CA SER A 43 20.67 14.40 -20.52
C SER A 43 19.24 13.89 -20.73
N ALA A 44 18.99 13.13 -21.80
CA ALA A 44 17.69 12.52 -22.04
C ALA A 44 17.36 11.49 -20.95
N ALA A 45 18.34 10.67 -20.53
CA ALA A 45 18.14 9.69 -19.46
C ALA A 45 17.75 10.38 -18.15
N LEU A 46 18.48 11.44 -17.78
CA LEU A 46 18.16 12.26 -16.61
C LEU A 46 16.74 12.84 -16.67
N GLN A 47 16.33 13.38 -17.83
CA GLN A 47 14.97 13.90 -18.02
C GLN A 47 13.91 12.82 -17.83
N HIS A 48 14.15 11.62 -18.37
CA HIS A 48 13.24 10.49 -18.22
C HIS A 48 13.10 10.08 -16.75
N THR A 49 14.22 10.01 -16.02
CA THR A 49 14.26 9.74 -14.59
C THR A 49 13.44 10.76 -13.78
N PHE A 50 13.60 12.05 -14.05
CA PHE A 50 12.81 13.10 -13.39
C PHE A 50 11.32 13.03 -13.75
N SER A 51 10.99 12.68 -14.99
CA SER A 51 9.59 12.50 -15.43
C SER A 51 8.91 11.35 -14.68
N HIS A 52 9.62 10.23 -14.51
CA HIS A 52 9.13 9.10 -13.72
C HIS A 52 8.96 9.46 -12.25
N LEU A 53 9.95 10.11 -11.64
CA LEU A 53 9.88 10.59 -10.26
C LEU A 53 8.65 11.50 -10.07
N HIS A 54 8.44 12.46 -10.97
CA HIS A 54 7.28 13.36 -10.93
C HIS A 54 5.96 12.58 -11.00
N SER A 55 5.85 11.63 -11.94
CA SER A 55 4.66 10.80 -12.10
C SER A 55 4.37 9.96 -10.85
N LEU A 56 5.40 9.36 -10.24
CA LEU A 56 5.29 8.59 -9.00
C LEU A 56 4.90 9.48 -7.81
N THR A 57 5.38 10.72 -7.78
CA THR A 57 5.02 11.71 -6.76
C THR A 57 3.55 12.08 -6.84
N GLU A 58 3.05 12.35 -8.05
CA GLU A 58 1.64 12.65 -8.26
C GLU A 58 0.75 11.44 -7.95
N LEU A 59 1.15 10.23 -8.35
CA LEU A 59 0.43 9.01 -7.97
C LEU A 59 0.38 8.81 -6.45
N ALA A 60 1.51 8.99 -5.76
CA ALA A 60 1.53 8.93 -4.30
C ALA A 60 0.57 9.95 -3.69
N ARG A 61 0.60 11.21 -4.18
CA ARG A 61 -0.28 12.28 -3.72
C ARG A 61 -1.77 11.95 -3.93
N LEU A 62 -2.15 11.46 -5.10
CA LEU A 62 -3.54 11.08 -5.42
C LEU A 62 -4.07 9.94 -4.55
N PHE A 63 -3.18 9.08 -4.06
CA PHE A 63 -3.55 7.96 -3.19
C PHE A 63 -3.47 8.30 -1.70
N ASP A 64 -3.13 9.53 -1.33
CA ASP A 64 -2.82 9.95 0.05
C ASP A 64 -1.62 9.17 0.64
N GLY A 65 -0.68 8.80 -0.21
CA GLY A 65 0.61 8.21 0.13
C GLY A 65 1.71 9.26 0.33
N LYS A 66 2.86 8.81 0.81
CA LYS A 66 4.03 9.64 1.11
C LYS A 66 5.29 9.04 0.50
N ILE A 67 6.11 9.88 -0.12
CA ILE A 67 7.49 9.49 -0.47
C ILE A 67 8.34 9.57 0.79
N VAL A 68 8.95 8.45 1.17
CA VAL A 68 9.73 8.33 2.41
C VAL A 68 11.24 8.28 2.14
N ASP A 69 11.66 7.90 0.94
CA ASP A 69 13.06 7.89 0.51
C ASP A 69 13.17 8.12 -1.00
N VAL A 70 14.22 8.84 -1.43
CA VAL A 70 14.52 9.12 -2.84
C VAL A 70 16.01 8.89 -3.06
N SER A 71 16.34 8.04 -4.02
CA SER A 71 17.70 7.76 -4.50
C SER A 71 17.84 8.17 -5.98
N SER A 72 19.04 8.01 -6.55
CA SER A 72 19.31 8.34 -7.96
C SER A 72 18.54 7.48 -8.96
N ASP A 73 18.17 6.26 -8.57
CA ASP A 73 17.61 5.22 -9.44
C ASP A 73 16.31 4.59 -8.90
N ARG A 74 15.90 4.93 -7.68
CA ARG A 74 14.70 4.38 -7.04
C ARG A 74 14.06 5.34 -6.05
N VAL A 75 12.80 5.08 -5.73
CA VAL A 75 12.01 5.82 -4.73
C VAL A 75 11.26 4.84 -3.83
N ILE A 76 11.06 5.18 -2.56
CA ILE A 76 10.24 4.42 -1.63
C ILE A 76 8.98 5.21 -1.28
N ILE A 77 7.83 4.56 -1.46
CA ILE A 77 6.52 5.13 -1.22
C ILE A 77 5.81 4.35 -0.10
N GLU A 78 5.29 5.08 0.88
CA GLU A 78 4.42 4.60 1.93
C GLU A 78 2.95 4.92 1.59
N LEU A 79 2.04 3.96 1.84
CA LEU A 79 0.61 4.14 1.66
C LEU A 79 -0.14 3.38 2.75
N CYS A 80 -1.10 4.05 3.38
CA CYS A 80 -2.05 3.45 4.32
C CYS A 80 -3.48 3.64 3.81
N ALA A 81 -4.14 2.55 3.41
CA ALA A 81 -5.47 2.59 2.83
C ALA A 81 -6.20 1.25 3.00
N LYS A 82 -7.49 1.20 2.62
CA LYS A 82 -8.23 -0.06 2.52
C LYS A 82 -7.56 -1.01 1.50
N PRO A 83 -7.64 -2.34 1.69
CA PRO A 83 -6.97 -3.31 0.82
C PRO A 83 -7.18 -3.09 -0.68
N ASN A 84 -8.43 -2.86 -1.11
CA ASN A 84 -8.75 -2.65 -2.53
C ASN A 84 -8.05 -1.41 -3.12
N ARG A 85 -7.87 -0.35 -2.32
CA ARG A 85 -7.18 0.88 -2.77
C ARG A 85 -5.68 0.67 -2.86
N ILE A 86 -5.09 -0.13 -1.96
CA ILE A 86 -3.69 -0.56 -2.05
C ILE A 86 -3.48 -1.40 -3.32
N ASP A 87 -4.38 -2.33 -3.62
CA ASP A 87 -4.27 -3.18 -4.82
C ASP A 87 -4.30 -2.36 -6.11
N SER A 88 -5.18 -1.36 -6.20
CA SER A 88 -5.22 -0.43 -7.32
C SER A 88 -3.93 0.39 -7.43
N PHE A 89 -3.40 0.87 -6.30
CA PHE A 89 -2.14 1.61 -6.28
C PHE A 89 -0.98 0.78 -6.81
N VAL A 90 -0.82 -0.46 -6.32
CA VAL A 90 0.23 -1.38 -6.77
C VAL A 90 0.11 -1.68 -8.26
N LYS A 91 -1.12 -1.85 -8.79
CA LYS A 91 -1.34 -2.05 -10.23
C LYS A 91 -0.84 -0.87 -11.07
N LEU A 92 -1.06 0.36 -10.63
CA LEU A 92 -0.59 1.56 -11.32
C LEU A 92 0.94 1.73 -11.26
N LEU A 93 1.59 1.16 -10.25
CA LEU A 93 3.05 1.19 -10.12
C LEU A 93 3.76 0.13 -10.95
N LYS A 94 3.08 -0.94 -11.38
CA LYS A 94 3.70 -2.04 -12.14
C LYS A 94 4.52 -1.58 -13.36
N PRO A 95 4.06 -0.63 -14.20
CA PRO A 95 4.81 -0.21 -15.39
C PRO A 95 6.15 0.48 -15.08
N PHE A 96 6.29 1.09 -13.90
CA PHE A 96 7.55 1.74 -13.49
C PHE A 96 8.61 0.74 -13.03
N GLY A 97 8.22 -0.51 -12.73
CA GLY A 97 9.10 -1.52 -12.17
C GLY A 97 9.15 -1.46 -10.65
N ILE A 98 8.39 -2.36 -10.01
CA ILE A 98 8.43 -2.53 -8.56
C ILE A 98 9.63 -3.42 -8.22
N LEU A 99 10.57 -2.87 -7.45
CA LEU A 99 11.77 -3.59 -7.01
C LEU A 99 11.44 -4.45 -5.78
N GLU A 100 10.77 -3.86 -4.80
CA GLU A 100 10.38 -4.54 -3.56
C GLU A 100 9.04 -4.01 -3.06
N ALA A 101 8.27 -4.86 -2.39
CA ALA A 101 7.03 -4.46 -1.75
C ALA A 101 6.89 -5.13 -0.37
N ALA A 102 6.63 -4.31 0.65
CA ALA A 102 6.30 -4.76 1.99
C ALA A 102 4.87 -4.31 2.32
N ARG A 103 3.96 -5.28 2.50
CA ARG A 103 2.55 -5.04 2.81
C ARG A 103 2.19 -5.69 4.14
N SER A 104 1.60 -4.91 5.03
CA SER A 104 1.01 -5.44 6.25
C SER A 104 -0.31 -6.15 5.96
N GLY A 105 -0.72 -7.05 6.87
CA GLY A 105 -2.07 -7.60 6.87
C GLY A 105 -3.16 -6.53 7.06
N VAL A 106 -4.41 -6.96 6.95
CA VAL A 106 -5.56 -6.10 7.23
C VAL A 106 -5.65 -5.86 8.73
N MET A 107 -5.71 -4.59 9.12
CA MET A 107 -5.96 -4.18 10.50
C MET A 107 -7.30 -3.44 10.54
N ALA A 108 -8.09 -3.68 11.58
CA ALA A 108 -9.39 -3.05 11.75
C ALA A 108 -9.53 -2.51 13.18
N MET A 109 -10.09 -1.31 13.28
CA MET A 109 -10.50 -0.70 14.54
C MET A 109 -11.94 -0.19 14.37
N PRO A 110 -12.89 -0.61 15.22
CA PRO A 110 -14.24 -0.09 15.18
C PRO A 110 -14.23 1.43 15.34
N ARG A 111 -14.99 2.13 14.49
CA ARG A 111 -15.18 3.58 14.64
C ARG A 111 -16.25 3.84 15.69
N SER A 112 -16.10 4.93 16.44
CA SER A 112 -17.18 5.43 17.28
C SER A 112 -18.38 5.76 16.38
N PRO A 113 -19.59 5.29 16.72
CA PRO A 113 -20.79 5.68 16.00
C PRO A 113 -20.98 7.19 16.15
N VAL A 114 -21.23 7.89 15.03
CA VAL A 114 -21.69 9.28 15.08
C VAL A 114 -23.20 9.22 15.20
N LEU A 115 -23.71 9.52 16.40
CA LEU A 115 -25.14 9.68 16.63
C LEU A 115 -25.48 11.15 16.34
N ASP A 116 -26.22 11.41 15.28
CA ASP A 116 -26.69 12.77 14.93
C ASP A 116 -27.66 13.34 15.99
N HIS A 117 -28.19 12.48 16.86
CA HIS A 117 -29.00 12.84 18.01
C HIS A 117 -28.47 12.12 19.25
N TYR A 118 -28.27 12.87 20.35
CA TYR A 118 -28.14 12.27 21.68
C TYR A 118 -29.46 11.56 21.99
N GLU A 119 -29.59 10.29 21.60
CA GLU A 119 -30.57 9.43 22.24
C GLU A 119 -30.09 9.25 23.67
N ALA A 120 -30.89 9.76 24.63
CA ALA A 120 -30.66 9.49 26.03
C ALA A 120 -30.49 7.98 26.18
N GLN A 121 -29.38 7.56 26.79
CA GLN A 121 -29.17 6.17 27.14
C GLN A 121 -30.44 5.71 27.86
N GLN A 122 -31.24 4.84 27.23
CA GLN A 122 -32.29 4.14 27.95
C GLN A 122 -31.54 3.39 29.03
N GLU A 123 -31.72 3.89 30.25
CA GLU A 123 -31.18 3.34 31.47
C GLU A 123 -31.31 1.83 31.35
N ASN A 124 -30.17 1.15 31.27
CA ASN A 124 -30.15 -0.31 31.23
C ASN A 124 -31.10 -0.75 32.33
N ALA A 125 -32.20 -1.38 31.94
CA ALA A 125 -33.16 -1.94 32.88
C ALA A 125 -32.39 -2.95 33.72
N TYR A 126 -31.89 -2.50 34.87
CA TYR A 126 -31.45 -3.36 35.94
C TYR A 126 -32.66 -4.23 36.28
N GLY A 127 -32.64 -5.45 35.74
CA GLY A 127 -33.50 -6.60 36.03
C GLY A 127 -34.95 -6.29 36.42
N LYS A 128 -35.85 -6.17 35.43
CA LYS A 128 -37.28 -6.44 35.68
C LYS A 128 -37.59 -7.94 35.63
N ASP A 129 -36.73 -8.75 36.25
CA ASP A 129 -36.99 -10.17 36.54
C ASP A 129 -36.17 -10.71 37.72
N SER A 130 -36.16 -9.97 38.83
CA SER A 130 -35.91 -10.60 40.13
C SER A 130 -37.07 -10.23 41.04
N GLY A 131 -38.16 -11.00 40.94
CA GLY A 131 -39.14 -11.08 42.00
C GLY A 131 -38.42 -11.56 43.26
N VAL A 132 -37.97 -10.63 44.10
CA VAL A 132 -37.42 -10.96 45.41
C VAL A 132 -38.61 -11.35 46.29
N ASP A 133 -38.77 -12.65 46.51
CA ASP A 133 -39.78 -13.19 47.42
C ASP A 133 -39.47 -12.73 48.85
N ILE A 134 -40.30 -11.81 49.33
CA ILE A 134 -40.17 -11.12 50.62
C ILE A 134 -40.29 -12.12 51.80
N THR A 135 -40.79 -13.34 51.55
CA THR A 135 -40.90 -14.40 52.56
C THR A 135 -39.56 -15.09 52.86
N GLN A 136 -38.50 -14.84 52.07
CA GLN A 136 -37.17 -15.42 52.29
C GLN A 136 -36.21 -14.52 53.08
N LEU A 137 -36.64 -13.35 53.55
CA LEU A 137 -35.82 -12.54 54.44
C LEU A 137 -35.88 -13.09 55.88
N PRO A 138 -34.73 -13.35 56.54
CA PRO A 138 -34.74 -13.73 57.94
C PRO A 138 -35.22 -12.55 58.79
N PRO A 139 -36.11 -12.78 59.78
CA PRO A 139 -36.48 -11.72 60.72
C PRO A 139 -35.24 -11.35 61.54
N GLY A 140 -35.09 -10.04 61.78
CA GLY A 140 -33.95 -9.44 62.48
C GLY A 140 -33.80 -9.83 63.93
#